data_AF-A0A2U3LNI8-F1
#
_entry.id   AF-A0A2U3LNI8-F1
#
_cell.length_a   1.000
_cell.length_b   1.000
_cell.length_c   1.000
_cell.angle_alpha   90.00
_cell.angle_beta   90.00
_cell.angle_gamma   90.00
#
_symmetry.space_group_name_H-M   'P 1'
#
loop_
_entity.id
_entity.type
_entity.pdbx_description
1 polymer ?
#
loop_
_entity_poly.entity_id
_entity_poly.type
_entity_poly.pdbx_seq_one_letter_code
_entity_poly.pdbx_strand_id
1 'polypeptide(L)'
;MQAGQRIAAAGMAITGTLALVKILTGLAGHSTAVVADGMESAGDVFSSGMVLLGLTVSFKPADSNHPYGHGRAEILSGLLVGLVLASAGALICYGSFLRIGQPHEPLHWFVVWPLIASLVAKGGLATAKFQVGKRMRSAALMADALHDATDCISALSALTAVALTIVSPQRFFNADRYGGLAVGIIVIMAGVRVARETSMQLMDTMPSDKMMAEIRAAAAQVPGVMGIEKCFARKTGLSYHVDLHMEVDPEMTVRQSHQIAHDVRVRVVQEVAWVADVLVHVEPAPAREPALHPLPNR
;
A
#
# COMPACT_ATOMS: atom_id res chain seq x y z
N MET A 1 16.61 4.16 11.29
CA MET A 1 16.03 2.84 10.91
C MET A 1 15.65 1.97 12.11
N GLN A 2 16.50 1.82 13.14
CA GLN A 2 16.24 0.87 14.24
C GLN A 2 14.97 1.15 15.08
N ALA A 3 14.60 2.42 15.31
CA ALA A 3 13.39 2.76 16.08
C ALA A 3 12.09 2.36 15.36
N GLY A 4 11.99 2.61 14.04
CA GLY A 4 10.81 2.26 13.25
C GLY A 4 10.59 0.75 13.13
N GLN A 5 11.65 -0.03 12.94
CA GLN A 5 11.58 -1.49 12.91
C GLN A 5 11.16 -2.08 14.27
N ARG A 6 11.65 -1.52 15.38
CA ARG A 6 11.23 -1.95 16.73
C ARG A 6 9.77 -1.63 16.99
N ILE A 7 9.28 -0.46 16.57
CA ILE A 7 7.87 -0.08 16.69
C ILE A 7 6.99 -0.99 15.84
N ALA A 8 7.38 -1.29 14.60
CA ALA A 8 6.65 -2.19 13.72
C ALA A 8 6.59 -3.62 14.29
N ALA A 9 7.72 -4.16 14.78
CA ALA A 9 7.76 -5.48 15.39
C ALA A 9 6.95 -5.57 16.68
N ALA A 10 7.02 -4.54 17.54
CA ALA A 10 6.20 -4.45 18.74
C ALA A 10 4.70 -4.35 18.38
N GLY A 11 4.37 -3.57 17.34
CA GLY A 11 3.01 -3.49 16.80
C GLY A 11 2.48 -4.84 16.32
N MET A 12 3.26 -5.59 15.54
CA MET A 12 2.89 -6.94 15.09
C MET A 12 2.66 -7.90 16.27
N ALA A 13 3.51 -7.85 17.31
CA ALA A 13 3.34 -8.69 18.49
C ALA A 13 2.06 -8.35 19.29
N ILE A 14 1.77 -7.05 19.44
CA ILE A 14 0.54 -6.57 20.09
C ILE A 14 -0.69 -7.02 19.29
N THR A 15 -0.70 -6.78 17.97
CA THR A 15 -1.82 -7.16 17.09
C THR A 15 -2.02 -8.67 17.07
N GLY A 16 -0.95 -9.47 17.04
CA GLY A 16 -1.04 -10.93 17.10
C GLY A 16 -1.59 -11.44 18.43
N THR A 17 -1.19 -10.82 19.54
CA THR A 17 -1.75 -11.15 20.85
C THR A 17 -3.24 -10.80 20.92
N LEU A 18 -3.62 -9.62 20.44
CA LEU A 18 -5.02 -9.20 20.37
C LEU A 18 -5.85 -10.13 19.47
N ALA A 19 -5.32 -10.54 18.32
CA ALA A 19 -5.98 -11.47 17.41
C ALA A 19 -6.30 -12.79 18.12
N LEU A 20 -5.32 -13.38 18.81
CA LEU A 20 -5.51 -14.64 19.54
C LEU A 20 -6.56 -14.48 20.64
N VAL A 21 -6.47 -13.43 21.46
CA VAL A 21 -7.43 -13.18 22.54
C VAL A 21 -8.84 -13.01 21.99
N LYS A 22 -9.04 -12.21 20.94
CA LYS A 22 -10.36 -12.00 20.31
C LYS A 22 -10.92 -13.30 19.74
N ILE A 23 -10.14 -14.09 19.01
CA ILE A 23 -10.63 -15.34 18.43
C ILE A 23 -11.05 -16.31 19.54
N LEU A 24 -10.22 -16.51 20.57
CA LEU A 24 -10.53 -17.43 21.67
C LEU A 24 -11.75 -16.97 22.47
N THR A 25 -11.81 -15.70 22.84
CA THR A 25 -12.93 -15.13 23.60
C THR A 25 -14.22 -15.08 22.78
N GLY A 26 -14.15 -14.75 21.49
CA GLY A 26 -15.30 -14.75 20.59
C GLY A 26 -15.88 -16.14 20.39
N LEU A 27 -15.03 -17.17 20.27
CA LEU A 27 -15.49 -18.56 20.23
C LEU A 27 -16.13 -18.99 21.56
N ALA A 28 -15.47 -18.71 22.69
CA ALA A 28 -15.97 -19.06 24.02
C ALA A 28 -17.24 -18.31 24.42
N GLY A 29 -17.45 -17.11 23.88
CA GLY A 29 -18.62 -16.27 24.15
C GLY A 29 -19.64 -16.21 23.01
N HIS A 30 -19.52 -17.10 22.02
CA HIS A 30 -20.42 -17.24 20.87
C HIS A 30 -20.61 -15.96 20.00
N SER A 31 -19.62 -15.08 19.97
CA SER A 31 -19.64 -13.85 19.15
C SER A 31 -18.99 -14.07 17.78
N THR A 32 -19.79 -13.92 16.74
CA THR A 32 -19.32 -13.91 15.35
C THR A 32 -18.59 -12.60 15.02
N ALA A 33 -19.03 -11.45 15.55
CA ALA A 33 -18.36 -10.17 15.32
C ALA A 33 -16.94 -10.14 15.92
N VAL A 34 -16.76 -10.65 17.13
CA VAL A 34 -15.45 -10.66 17.81
C VAL A 34 -14.50 -11.63 17.12
N VAL A 35 -14.98 -12.78 16.64
CA VAL A 35 -14.16 -13.70 15.84
C VAL A 35 -13.76 -13.06 14.52
N ALA A 36 -14.67 -12.35 13.84
CA ALA A 36 -14.38 -11.65 12.60
C ALA A 36 -13.28 -10.57 12.77
N ASP A 37 -13.40 -9.72 13.79
CA ASP A 37 -12.42 -8.68 14.14
C ASP A 37 -11.07 -9.28 14.60
N GLY A 38 -11.11 -10.47 15.22
CA GLY A 38 -9.93 -11.27 15.52
C GLY A 38 -9.25 -11.83 14.26
N MET A 39 -10.02 -12.33 13.28
CA MET A 39 -9.49 -12.82 12.00
C MET A 39 -8.90 -11.71 11.15
N GLU A 40 -9.51 -10.51 11.15
CA GLU A 40 -8.92 -9.30 10.56
C GLU A 40 -7.54 -9.02 11.18
N SER A 41 -7.46 -8.97 12.52
CA SER A 41 -6.21 -8.72 13.23
C SER A 41 -5.15 -9.80 12.94
N ALA A 42 -5.56 -11.06 12.77
CA ALA A 42 -4.66 -12.14 12.34
C ALA A 42 -4.18 -11.93 10.90
N GLY A 43 -5.07 -11.47 10.02
CA GLY A 43 -4.78 -11.07 8.65
C GLY A 43 -3.74 -9.95 8.58
N ASP A 44 -3.79 -8.96 9.47
CA ASP A 44 -2.80 -7.88 9.55
C ASP A 44 -1.39 -8.41 9.87
N VAL A 45 -1.29 -9.34 10.82
CA VAL A 45 -0.02 -9.97 11.22
C VAL A 45 0.55 -10.80 10.08
N PHE A 46 -0.31 -11.60 9.43
CA PHE A 46 0.07 -12.38 8.25
C PHE A 46 0.57 -11.46 7.12
N SER A 47 -0.18 -10.40 6.83
CA SER A 47 0.14 -9.41 5.80
C SER A 47 1.47 -8.74 6.06
N SER A 48 1.70 -8.31 7.30
CA SER A 48 2.97 -7.70 7.71
C SER A 48 4.15 -8.67 7.57
N GLY A 49 3.96 -9.94 7.95
CA GLY A 49 4.96 -10.99 7.74
C GLY A 49 5.27 -11.21 6.25
N MET A 50 4.24 -11.27 5.41
CA MET A 50 4.41 -11.42 3.96
C MET A 50 5.09 -10.22 3.31
N VAL A 51 4.76 -9.00 3.73
CA VAL A 51 5.43 -7.78 3.27
C VAL A 51 6.90 -7.80 3.68
N LEU A 52 7.22 -8.19 4.92
CA LEU A 52 8.61 -8.32 5.38
C LEU A 52 9.40 -9.36 4.56
N LEU A 53 8.79 -10.50 4.25
CA LEU A 53 9.40 -11.51 3.38
C LEU A 53 9.62 -10.95 1.97
N GLY A 54 8.61 -10.29 1.38
CA GLY A 54 8.69 -9.66 0.08
C GLY A 54 9.79 -8.61 0.00
N LEU A 55 9.92 -7.76 1.03
CA LEU A 55 10.99 -6.78 1.16
C LEU A 55 12.37 -7.45 1.30
N THR A 56 12.47 -8.51 2.11
CA THR A 56 13.73 -9.24 2.28
C THR A 56 14.22 -9.85 0.96
N VAL A 57 13.29 -10.38 0.16
CA VAL A 57 13.60 -10.90 -1.18
C VAL A 57 13.91 -9.75 -2.15
N SER A 58 13.22 -8.61 -2.06
CA SER A 58 13.42 -7.49 -2.98
C SER A 58 14.79 -6.81 -2.82
N PHE A 59 15.40 -6.90 -1.64
CA PHE A 59 16.77 -6.43 -1.40
C PHE A 59 17.87 -7.34 -1.98
N LYS A 60 17.53 -8.50 -2.56
CA LYS A 60 18.53 -9.32 -3.24
C LYS A 60 19.03 -8.59 -4.49
N PRO A 61 20.37 -8.51 -4.70
CA PRO A 61 20.94 -7.83 -5.86
C PRO A 61 20.55 -8.54 -7.17
N ALA A 62 20.86 -7.89 -8.29
CA ALA A 62 20.71 -8.49 -9.61
C ALA A 62 21.53 -9.78 -9.76
N ASP A 63 20.94 -10.77 -10.42
CA ASP A 63 21.59 -12.03 -10.78
C ASP A 63 21.44 -12.31 -12.28
N SER A 64 22.00 -13.43 -12.76
CA SER A 64 21.95 -13.79 -14.18
C SER A 64 20.54 -14.03 -14.72
N ASN A 65 19.59 -14.42 -13.87
CA ASN A 65 18.19 -14.67 -14.24
C ASN A 65 17.32 -13.41 -14.05
N HIS A 66 17.77 -12.46 -13.23
CA HIS A 66 17.11 -11.21 -12.89
C HIS A 66 18.08 -10.02 -13.01
N PRO A 67 18.39 -9.57 -14.25
CA PRO A 67 19.35 -8.48 -14.48
C PRO A 67 18.95 -7.14 -13.84
N TYR A 68 17.64 -6.93 -13.62
CA TYR A 68 17.08 -5.74 -12.97
C TYR A 68 16.85 -5.93 -11.46
N GLY A 69 17.34 -7.04 -10.89
CA GLY A 69 17.15 -7.38 -9.49
C GLY A 69 15.79 -7.95 -9.14
N HIS A 70 15.57 -8.15 -7.85
CA HIS A 70 14.39 -8.83 -7.30
C HIS A 70 13.31 -7.87 -6.82
N GLY A 71 13.39 -6.58 -7.19
CA GLY A 71 12.50 -5.53 -6.71
C GLY A 71 11.00 -5.84 -6.86
N ARG A 72 10.61 -6.55 -7.93
CA ARG A 72 9.20 -6.94 -8.17
C ARG A 72 8.66 -7.95 -7.14
N ALA A 73 9.50 -8.62 -6.34
CA ALA A 73 9.04 -9.52 -5.29
C ALA A 73 8.18 -8.82 -4.22
N GLU A 74 8.47 -7.55 -3.92
CA GLU A 74 7.64 -6.71 -3.04
C GLU A 74 6.22 -6.55 -3.59
N ILE A 75 6.12 -6.22 -4.89
CA ILE A 75 4.87 -6.02 -5.60
C ILE A 75 4.09 -7.35 -5.65
N LEU A 76 4.74 -8.46 -5.99
CA LEU A 76 4.07 -9.77 -5.99
C LEU A 76 3.57 -10.17 -4.60
N SER A 77 4.33 -9.88 -3.55
CA SER A 77 3.93 -10.15 -2.17
C SER A 77 2.71 -9.31 -1.77
N GLY A 78 2.67 -8.03 -2.14
CA GLY A 78 1.51 -7.16 -1.93
C GLY A 78 0.24 -7.65 -2.65
N LEU A 79 0.38 -8.16 -3.88
CA LEU A 79 -0.74 -8.72 -4.62
C LEU A 79 -1.29 -9.97 -3.92
N LEU A 80 -0.40 -10.89 -3.51
CA LEU A 80 -0.78 -12.08 -2.77
C LEU A 80 -1.51 -11.73 -1.46
N VAL A 81 -0.98 -10.75 -0.72
CA VAL A 81 -1.61 -10.23 0.50
C VAL A 81 -3.03 -9.72 0.23
N GLY A 82 -3.20 -8.88 -0.80
CA GLY A 82 -4.52 -8.35 -1.16
C GLY A 82 -5.54 -9.45 -1.50
N LEU A 83 -5.12 -10.47 -2.24
CA LEU A 83 -5.96 -11.62 -2.60
C LEU A 83 -6.32 -12.48 -1.38
N VAL A 84 -5.37 -12.75 -0.48
CA VAL A 84 -5.60 -13.51 0.74
C VAL A 84 -6.56 -12.76 1.67
N LEU A 85 -6.36 -11.46 1.86
CA LEU A 85 -7.25 -10.62 2.68
C LEU A 85 -8.68 -10.58 2.10
N ALA A 86 -8.83 -10.38 0.79
CA ALA A 86 -10.14 -10.38 0.15
C ALA A 86 -10.85 -11.74 0.31
N SER A 87 -10.10 -12.84 0.17
CA SER A 87 -10.64 -14.20 0.36
C SER A 87 -11.02 -14.47 1.81
N ALA A 88 -10.19 -14.04 2.77
CA ALA A 88 -10.48 -14.16 4.20
C ALA A 88 -11.73 -13.37 4.59
N GLY A 89 -11.86 -12.13 4.11
CA GLY A 89 -13.06 -11.32 4.30
C GLY A 89 -14.31 -11.97 3.70
N ALA A 90 -14.21 -12.59 2.51
CA ALA A 90 -15.31 -13.34 1.90
C ALA A 90 -15.73 -14.55 2.74
N LEU A 91 -14.78 -15.29 3.33
CA LEU A 91 -15.05 -16.39 4.24
C LEU A 91 -15.74 -15.93 5.53
N ILE A 92 -15.31 -14.79 6.09
CA ILE A 92 -15.94 -14.15 7.25
C ILE A 92 -17.40 -13.77 6.92
N CYS A 93 -17.62 -13.12 5.78
CA CYS A 93 -18.95 -12.75 5.30
C CYS A 93 -19.84 -13.99 5.12
N TYR A 94 -19.32 -15.03 4.47
CA TYR A 94 -20.05 -16.27 4.24
C TYR A 94 -20.41 -16.97 5.55
N GLY A 95 -19.46 -17.12 6.47
CA GLY A 95 -19.70 -17.69 7.79
C GLY A 95 -20.69 -16.88 8.62
N SER A 96 -20.62 -15.56 8.57
CA SER A 96 -21.57 -14.67 9.25
C SER A 96 -22.97 -14.78 8.65
N PHE A 97 -23.08 -14.82 7.32
CA PHE A 97 -24.33 -14.94 6.59
C PHE A 97 -25.05 -16.26 6.88
N LEU A 98 -24.34 -17.39 6.84
CA LEU A 98 -24.92 -18.71 7.13
C LEU A 98 -25.49 -18.83 8.54
N ARG A 99 -24.93 -18.06 9.48
CA ARG A 99 -25.40 -18.07 10.87
C ARG A 99 -26.67 -17.23 11.03
N ILE A 100 -26.97 -16.26 10.16
CA ILE A 100 -28.15 -15.40 10.29
C ILE A 100 -29.42 -16.26 10.39
N GLY A 101 -30.25 -16.00 11.41
CA GLY A 101 -31.49 -16.73 11.64
C GLY A 101 -31.33 -18.08 12.36
N GLN A 102 -30.12 -18.59 12.55
CA GLN A 102 -29.93 -19.79 13.39
C GLN A 102 -30.12 -19.45 14.87
N PRO A 103 -30.74 -20.31 15.69
CA PRO A 103 -30.69 -20.17 17.15
C PRO A 103 -29.24 -20.14 17.62
N HIS A 104 -28.91 -19.27 18.57
CA HIS A 104 -27.59 -19.26 19.20
C HIS A 104 -27.72 -18.92 20.68
N GLU A 105 -26.73 -19.38 21.45
CA GLU A 105 -26.64 -19.06 22.87
C GLU A 105 -26.45 -17.55 23.07
N PRO A 106 -26.99 -16.99 24.17
CA PRO A 106 -26.76 -15.59 24.51
C PRO A 106 -25.26 -15.29 24.60
N LEU A 107 -24.87 -14.10 24.11
CA LEU A 107 -23.48 -13.67 24.22
C LEU A 107 -23.08 -13.46 25.67
N HIS A 108 -21.88 -13.89 26.02
CA HIS A 108 -21.30 -13.60 27.31
C HIS A 108 -20.70 -12.18 27.33
N TRP A 109 -20.92 -11.43 28.42
CA TRP A 109 -20.45 -10.05 28.57
C TRP A 109 -18.93 -9.88 28.45
N PHE A 110 -18.14 -10.93 28.73
CA PHE A 110 -16.67 -10.84 28.69
C PHE A 110 -16.12 -10.62 27.28
N VAL A 111 -16.90 -10.89 26.22
CA VAL A 111 -16.46 -10.70 24.81
C VAL A 111 -16.26 -9.22 24.44
N VAL A 112 -16.78 -8.30 25.26
CA VAL A 112 -16.64 -6.85 25.05
C VAL A 112 -15.23 -6.34 25.36
N TRP A 113 -14.59 -6.88 26.41
CA TRP A 113 -13.26 -6.44 26.85
C TRP A 113 -12.16 -6.50 25.79
N PRO A 114 -12.01 -7.60 25.01
CA PRO A 114 -10.98 -7.65 23.98
C PRO A 114 -11.20 -6.65 22.84
N LEU A 115 -12.45 -6.31 22.52
CA LEU A 115 -12.76 -5.26 21.55
C LEU A 115 -12.35 -3.88 22.07
N ILE A 116 -12.69 -3.56 23.33
CA ILE A 116 -12.27 -2.30 23.97
C ILE A 116 -10.74 -2.23 24.05
N ALA A 117 -10.09 -3.30 24.51
CA ALA A 117 -8.63 -3.37 24.59
C ALA A 117 -7.98 -3.15 23.23
N SER A 118 -8.52 -3.75 22.17
CA SER A 118 -8.05 -3.55 20.81
C SER A 118 -8.25 -2.12 20.32
N LEU A 119 -9.40 -1.52 20.59
CA LEU A 119 -9.70 -0.15 20.16
C LEU A 119 -8.73 0.85 20.81
N VAL A 120 -8.45 0.68 22.11
CA VAL A 120 -7.47 1.49 22.85
C VAL A 120 -6.06 1.26 22.32
N ALA A 121 -5.67 -0.01 22.11
CA ALA A 121 -4.34 -0.35 21.63
C ALA A 121 -4.08 0.16 20.20
N LYS A 122 -4.96 -0.15 19.24
CA LYS A 122 -4.84 0.30 17.85
C LYS A 122 -4.99 1.81 17.73
N GLY A 123 -5.91 2.43 18.47
CA GLY A 123 -6.05 3.90 18.50
C GLY A 123 -4.80 4.60 19.07
N GLY A 124 -4.20 4.04 20.12
CA GLY A 124 -2.93 4.51 20.67
C GLY A 124 -1.77 4.37 19.68
N LEU A 125 -1.66 3.21 19.01
CA LEU A 125 -0.66 2.97 17.96
C LEU A 125 -0.84 3.92 16.78
N ALA A 126 -2.07 4.08 16.27
CA ALA A 126 -2.37 5.00 15.19
C ALA A 126 -1.92 6.43 15.55
N THR A 127 -2.27 6.90 16.75
CA THR A 127 -1.88 8.24 17.22
C THR A 127 -0.37 8.40 17.33
N ALA A 128 0.33 7.41 17.90
CA ALA A 128 1.78 7.41 18.01
C ALA A 128 2.47 7.40 16.63
N LYS A 129 2.03 6.53 15.73
CA LYS A 129 2.50 6.47 14.33
C LYS A 129 2.21 7.76 13.59
N PHE A 130 1.06 8.41 13.81
CA PHE A 130 0.74 9.71 13.22
C PHE A 130 1.71 10.80 13.67
N GLN A 131 1.96 10.90 14.97
CA GLN A 131 2.87 11.91 15.53
C GLN A 131 4.31 11.72 15.05
N VAL A 132 4.82 10.49 15.11
CA VAL A 132 6.18 10.17 14.68
C VAL A 132 6.32 10.29 13.16
N GLY A 133 5.34 9.82 12.39
CA GLY A 133 5.33 9.89 10.93
C GLY A 133 5.38 11.32 10.42
N LYS A 134 4.64 12.25 11.05
CA LYS A 134 4.70 13.68 10.72
C LYS A 134 6.05 14.31 11.07
N ARG A 135 6.61 13.99 12.24
CA ARG A 135 7.94 14.49 12.66
C ARG A 135 9.06 14.01 11.74
N MET A 136 8.98 12.75 11.31
CA MET A 136 9.98 12.12 10.44
C MET A 136 9.70 12.30 8.94
N ARG A 137 8.59 12.97 8.57
CA ARG A 137 8.10 13.07 7.18
C ARG A 137 8.03 11.71 6.46
N SER A 138 7.68 10.65 7.19
CA SER A 138 7.66 9.28 6.67
C SER A 138 6.27 8.95 6.11
N ALA A 139 6.15 8.91 4.79
CA ALA A 139 4.91 8.50 4.12
C ALA A 139 4.50 7.07 4.49
N ALA A 140 5.47 6.16 4.66
CA ALA A 140 5.22 4.78 5.06
C ALA A 140 4.59 4.70 6.46
N LEU A 141 5.12 5.45 7.44
CA LEU A 141 4.56 5.46 8.80
C LEU A 141 3.20 6.14 8.87
N MET A 142 2.94 7.11 7.98
CA MET A 142 1.62 7.74 7.84
C MET A 142 0.58 6.77 7.26
N ALA A 143 0.96 5.99 6.25
CA ALA A 143 0.09 4.97 5.67
C ALA A 143 -0.25 3.87 6.70
N ASP A 144 0.75 3.41 7.46
CA ASP A 144 0.58 2.43 8.54
C ASP A 144 -0.34 2.97 9.67
N ALA A 145 -0.24 4.27 10.00
CA ALA A 145 -1.16 4.90 10.95
C ALA A 145 -2.61 4.97 10.44
N LEU A 146 -2.80 5.21 9.14
CA LEU A 146 -4.12 5.22 8.51
C LEU A 146 -4.73 3.82 8.44
N HIS A 147 -3.90 2.79 8.27
CA HIS A 147 -4.30 1.39 8.36
C HIS A 147 -4.85 1.07 9.76
N ASP A 148 -4.07 1.34 10.81
CA ASP A 148 -4.52 1.15 12.21
C ASP A 148 -5.82 1.93 12.52
N ALA A 149 -5.98 3.11 11.93
CA ALA A 149 -7.21 3.91 12.09
C ALA A 149 -8.41 3.26 11.39
N THR A 150 -8.21 2.61 10.24
CA THR A 150 -9.25 1.87 9.52
C THR A 150 -9.68 0.64 10.34
N ASP A 151 -8.73 -0.05 10.96
CA ASP A 151 -9.03 -1.17 11.85
C ASP A 151 -9.84 -0.76 13.08
N CYS A 152 -9.64 0.47 13.58
CA CYS A 152 -10.48 1.01 14.65
C CYS A 152 -11.94 1.13 14.23
N ILE A 153 -12.22 1.38 12.93
CA ILE A 153 -13.58 1.43 12.40
C ILE A 153 -14.20 0.03 12.40
N SER A 154 -13.46 -1.00 11.96
CA SER A 154 -13.90 -2.40 12.05
C SER A 154 -14.20 -2.80 13.50
N ALA A 155 -13.28 -2.51 14.42
CA ALA A 155 -13.44 -2.81 15.85
C ALA A 155 -14.64 -2.08 16.47
N LEU A 156 -14.90 -0.82 16.09
CA LEU A 156 -16.06 -0.08 16.55
C LEU A 156 -17.37 -0.66 15.98
N SER A 157 -17.35 -1.13 14.73
CA SER A 157 -18.48 -1.83 14.12
C SER A 157 -18.82 -3.10 14.89
N ALA A 158 -17.81 -3.94 15.17
CA ALA A 158 -17.96 -5.15 15.97
C ALA A 158 -18.46 -4.84 17.39
N LEU A 159 -17.88 -3.84 18.06
CA LEU A 159 -18.26 -3.43 19.41
C LEU A 159 -19.71 -2.96 19.48
N THR A 160 -20.15 -2.16 18.50
CA THR A 160 -21.53 -1.67 18.42
C THR A 160 -22.51 -2.84 18.23
N ALA A 161 -22.19 -3.77 17.34
CA ALA A 161 -23.01 -4.97 17.10
C ALA A 161 -23.15 -5.85 18.34
N VAL A 162 -22.05 -6.12 19.04
CA VAL A 162 -22.04 -6.89 20.30
C VAL A 162 -22.83 -6.16 21.38
N ALA A 163 -22.60 -4.85 21.56
CA ALA A 163 -23.30 -4.06 22.57
C ALA A 163 -24.83 -4.07 22.36
N LEU A 164 -25.29 -3.88 21.12
CA LEU A 164 -26.71 -3.97 20.79
C LEU A 164 -27.30 -5.35 21.10
N THR A 165 -26.55 -6.41 20.80
CA THR A 165 -27.00 -7.78 21.05
C THR A 165 -27.10 -8.08 22.55
N ILE A 166 -26.17 -7.57 23.36
CA ILE A 166 -26.19 -7.75 24.84
C ILE A 166 -27.30 -6.92 25.49
N VAL A 167 -27.50 -5.67 25.09
CA VAL A 167 -28.47 -4.76 25.72
C VAL A 167 -29.92 -5.16 25.44
N SER A 168 -30.20 -5.70 24.25
CA SER A 168 -31.56 -6.16 23.91
C SER A 168 -31.53 -7.40 23.03
N PRO A 169 -31.24 -8.59 23.61
CA PRO A 169 -31.08 -9.84 22.85
C PRO A 169 -32.33 -10.23 22.06
N GLN A 170 -33.53 -9.89 22.56
CA GLN A 170 -34.80 -10.19 21.90
C GLN A 170 -35.03 -9.33 20.64
N ARG A 171 -34.58 -8.08 20.65
CA ARG A 171 -34.75 -7.13 19.54
C ARG A 171 -33.62 -7.21 18.53
N PHE A 172 -32.40 -7.41 19.02
CA PHE A 172 -31.16 -7.38 18.24
C PHE A 172 -30.48 -8.74 18.17
N PHE A 173 -31.27 -9.82 18.09
CA PHE A 173 -30.78 -11.19 18.06
C PHE A 173 -29.66 -11.43 17.02
N ASN A 174 -29.81 -10.89 15.81
CA ASN A 174 -28.82 -11.06 14.74
C ASN A 174 -27.76 -9.92 14.66
N ALA A 175 -27.74 -8.95 15.58
CA ALA A 175 -26.87 -7.78 15.44
C ALA A 175 -25.38 -8.16 15.42
N ASP A 176 -24.94 -9.07 16.29
CA ASP A 176 -23.58 -9.63 16.28
C ASP A 176 -23.18 -10.24 14.92
N ARG A 177 -24.10 -10.96 14.26
CA ARG A 177 -23.85 -11.57 12.94
C ARG A 177 -23.75 -10.53 11.84
N TYR A 178 -24.57 -9.48 11.91
CA TYR A 178 -24.42 -8.33 11.02
C TYR A 178 -23.12 -7.57 11.27
N GLY A 179 -22.65 -7.52 12.52
CA GLY A 179 -21.32 -7.01 12.87
C GLY A 179 -20.21 -7.82 12.20
N GLY A 180 -20.26 -9.15 12.29
CA GLY A 180 -19.31 -10.02 11.58
C GLY A 180 -19.34 -9.83 10.06
N LEU A 181 -20.53 -9.68 9.48
CA LEU A 181 -20.69 -9.37 8.05
C LEU A 181 -20.08 -8.00 7.70
N ALA A 182 -20.32 -6.97 8.51
CA ALA A 182 -19.78 -5.64 8.30
C ALA A 182 -18.24 -5.62 8.36
N VAL A 183 -17.65 -6.27 9.36
CA VAL A 183 -16.19 -6.46 9.46
C VAL A 183 -15.66 -7.19 8.23
N GLY A 184 -16.30 -8.30 7.83
CA GLY A 184 -15.90 -9.03 6.62
C GLY A 184 -15.92 -8.17 5.36
N ILE A 185 -16.93 -7.30 5.19
CA ILE A 185 -17.01 -6.36 4.06
C ILE A 185 -15.85 -5.35 4.10
N ILE A 186 -15.52 -4.81 5.28
CA ILE A 186 -14.38 -3.90 5.44
C ILE A 186 -13.07 -4.58 5.03
N VAL A 187 -12.85 -5.81 5.48
CA VAL A 187 -11.67 -6.63 5.12
C VAL A 187 -11.62 -6.91 3.62
N ILE A 188 -12.75 -7.23 2.98
CA ILE A 188 -12.82 -7.42 1.52
C ILE A 188 -12.40 -6.15 0.80
N MET A 189 -12.96 -4.99 1.18
CA MET A 189 -12.63 -3.71 0.55
C MET A 189 -11.15 -3.36 0.70
N ALA A 190 -10.57 -3.59 1.88
CA ALA A 190 -9.14 -3.41 2.12
C ALA A 190 -8.30 -4.34 1.23
N GLY A 191 -8.62 -5.63 1.19
CA GLY A 191 -7.91 -6.62 0.36
C GLY A 191 -7.99 -6.31 -1.13
N VAL A 192 -9.18 -5.98 -1.65
CA VAL A 192 -9.40 -5.60 -3.05
C VAL A 192 -8.64 -4.32 -3.40
N ARG A 193 -8.63 -3.33 -2.50
CA ARG A 193 -7.86 -2.09 -2.69
C ARG A 193 -6.36 -2.38 -2.82
N VAL A 194 -5.81 -3.18 -1.90
CA VAL A 194 -4.39 -3.58 -1.94
C VAL A 194 -4.08 -4.35 -3.23
N ALA A 195 -4.91 -5.32 -3.60
CA ALA A 195 -4.74 -6.08 -4.84
C ALA A 195 -4.78 -5.18 -6.08
N ARG A 196 -5.72 -4.21 -6.13
CA ARG A 196 -5.83 -3.23 -7.22
C ARG A 196 -4.60 -2.35 -7.30
N GLU A 197 -4.22 -1.69 -6.21
CA GLU A 197 -3.05 -0.79 -6.17
C GLU A 197 -1.77 -1.52 -6.59
N THR A 198 -1.61 -2.77 -6.15
CA THR A 198 -0.45 -3.58 -6.48
C THR A 198 -0.47 -4.07 -7.93
N SER A 199 -1.64 -4.41 -8.46
CA SER A 199 -1.82 -4.76 -9.88
C SER A 199 -1.51 -3.58 -10.79
N MET A 200 -1.91 -2.36 -10.40
CA MET A 200 -1.55 -1.14 -11.13
C MET A 200 -0.02 -0.94 -11.16
N GLN A 201 0.68 -1.25 -10.06
CA GLN A 201 2.15 -1.22 -10.04
C GLN A 201 2.78 -2.27 -10.96
N LEU A 202 2.18 -3.47 -11.09
CA LEU A 202 2.63 -4.49 -12.04
C LEU A 202 2.44 -4.07 -13.51
N MET A 203 1.44 -3.23 -13.78
CA MET A 203 1.17 -2.64 -15.10
C MET A 203 2.01 -1.38 -15.37
N ASP A 204 3.07 -1.14 -14.58
CA ASP A 204 4.00 -0.02 -14.74
C ASP A 204 3.30 1.36 -14.73
N THR A 205 2.38 1.56 -13.77
CA THR A 205 1.68 2.84 -13.58
C THR A 205 2.67 4.00 -13.35
N MET A 206 2.44 5.09 -14.08
CA MET A 206 3.25 6.31 -13.99
C MET A 206 3.19 6.96 -12.60
N PRO A 207 4.30 7.52 -12.10
CA PRO A 207 4.32 8.39 -10.94
C PRO A 207 3.44 9.63 -11.13
N SER A 208 3.19 10.35 -10.03
CA SER A 208 2.50 11.64 -10.09
C SER A 208 3.25 12.66 -10.96
N ASP A 209 2.51 13.59 -11.58
CA ASP A 209 3.09 14.64 -12.43
C ASP A 209 4.16 15.47 -11.69
N LYS A 210 3.98 15.67 -10.38
CA LYS A 210 4.96 16.37 -9.54
C LYS A 210 6.29 15.63 -9.48
N MET A 211 6.26 14.30 -9.30
CA MET A 211 7.46 13.47 -9.34
C MET A 211 8.09 13.49 -10.73
N MET A 212 7.29 13.37 -11.78
CA MET A 212 7.80 13.42 -13.16
C MET A 212 8.44 14.77 -13.50
N ALA A 213 7.93 15.87 -12.94
CA ALA A 213 8.51 17.20 -13.11
C ALA A 213 9.90 17.33 -12.47
N GLU A 214 10.18 16.64 -11.36
CA GLU A 214 11.51 16.61 -10.73
C GLU A 214 12.55 16.00 -11.69
N ILE A 215 12.23 14.88 -12.34
CA ILE A 215 13.10 14.25 -13.35
C ILE A 215 13.35 15.21 -14.52
N ARG A 216 12.27 15.79 -15.07
CA ARG A 216 12.37 16.70 -16.23
C ARG A 216 13.20 17.94 -15.90
N ALA A 217 13.02 18.51 -14.70
CA ALA A 217 13.77 19.66 -14.25
C ALA A 217 15.27 19.34 -14.06
N ALA A 218 15.61 18.18 -13.50
CA ALA A 218 17.00 17.76 -13.33
C ALA A 218 17.68 17.49 -14.71
N ALA A 219 16.99 16.81 -15.61
CA ALA A 219 17.52 16.54 -16.96
C ALA A 219 17.71 17.82 -17.79
N ALA A 220 16.77 18.77 -17.73
CA ALA A 220 16.83 20.02 -18.50
C ALA A 220 17.97 20.98 -18.06
N GLN A 221 18.58 20.76 -16.90
CA GLN A 221 19.72 21.55 -16.43
C GLN A 221 21.06 21.13 -17.04
N VAL A 222 21.11 19.99 -17.74
CA VAL A 222 22.34 19.53 -18.39
C VAL A 222 22.60 20.34 -19.67
N PRO A 223 23.78 20.98 -19.81
CA PRO A 223 24.11 21.73 -21.01
C PRO A 223 24.03 20.88 -22.28
N GLY A 224 23.39 21.42 -23.32
CA GLY A 224 23.21 20.74 -24.61
C GLY A 224 21.91 19.94 -24.74
N VAL A 225 21.15 19.78 -23.65
CA VAL A 225 19.75 19.31 -23.72
C VAL A 225 18.87 20.45 -24.24
N MET A 226 18.22 20.23 -25.38
CA MET A 226 17.33 21.21 -26.01
C MET A 226 15.86 20.96 -25.65
N GLY A 227 15.51 19.72 -25.31
CA GLY A 227 14.14 19.32 -25.01
C GLY A 227 14.08 17.93 -24.36
N ILE A 228 12.91 17.62 -23.78
CA ILE A 228 12.58 16.29 -23.26
C ILE A 228 11.21 15.92 -23.82
N GLU A 229 11.20 15.17 -24.92
CA GLU A 229 9.98 14.74 -25.59
C GLU A 229 9.20 13.76 -24.70
N LYS A 230 9.88 12.67 -24.31
CA LYS A 230 9.27 11.53 -23.60
C LYS A 230 9.98 11.28 -22.29
N CYS A 231 9.20 11.01 -21.25
CA CYS A 231 9.73 10.64 -19.93
C CYS A 231 8.74 9.71 -19.26
N PHE A 232 9.07 8.42 -19.24
CA PHE A 232 8.30 7.37 -18.59
C PHE A 232 9.06 6.86 -17.39
N ALA A 233 8.34 6.46 -16.35
CA ALA A 233 8.94 5.91 -15.15
C ALA A 233 8.10 4.74 -14.66
N ARG A 234 8.77 3.66 -14.26
CA ARG A 234 8.15 2.44 -13.74
C ARG A 234 8.78 2.03 -12.43
N LYS A 235 7.95 1.55 -11.50
CA LYS A 235 8.39 1.15 -10.17
C LYS A 235 9.07 -0.23 -10.23
N THR A 236 10.21 -0.38 -9.56
CA THR A 236 10.90 -1.66 -9.37
C THR A 236 11.40 -1.73 -7.93
N GLY A 237 10.69 -2.46 -7.08
CA GLY A 237 10.94 -2.45 -5.64
C GLY A 237 10.69 -1.06 -5.05
N LEU A 238 11.66 -0.54 -4.29
CA LEU A 238 11.55 0.74 -3.60
C LEU A 238 11.91 1.97 -4.46
N SER A 239 12.33 1.76 -5.71
CA SER A 239 12.83 2.81 -6.59
C SER A 239 12.17 2.74 -7.98
N TYR A 240 12.42 3.74 -8.81
CA TYR A 240 11.90 3.81 -10.17
C TYR A 240 13.02 3.72 -11.21
N HIS A 241 12.73 3.04 -12.31
CA HIS A 241 13.52 3.08 -13.54
C HIS A 241 12.84 4.03 -14.51
N VAL A 242 13.62 4.89 -15.16
CA VAL A 242 13.13 5.94 -16.04
C VAL A 242 13.62 5.71 -17.46
N ASP A 243 12.71 5.81 -18.43
CA ASP A 243 13.02 5.87 -19.85
C ASP A 243 12.79 7.31 -20.32
N LEU A 244 13.86 8.00 -20.72
CA LEU A 244 13.85 9.42 -21.07
C LEU A 244 14.35 9.62 -22.50
N HIS A 245 13.60 10.35 -23.31
CA HIS A 245 14.04 10.82 -24.62
C HIS A 245 14.46 12.28 -24.48
N MET A 246 15.74 12.54 -24.74
CA MET A 246 16.31 13.88 -24.73
C MET A 246 16.51 14.34 -26.17
N GLU A 247 16.23 15.61 -26.43
CA GLU A 247 16.52 16.24 -27.71
C GLU A 247 17.85 17.01 -27.64
N VAL A 248 18.70 16.83 -28.65
CA VAL A 248 19.98 17.54 -28.81
C VAL A 248 20.13 18.10 -30.22
N ASP A 249 21.18 18.88 -30.46
CA ASP A 249 21.52 19.40 -31.79
C ASP A 249 21.69 18.24 -32.80
N PRO A 250 20.93 18.22 -33.92
CA PRO A 250 21.02 17.15 -34.93
C PRO A 250 22.40 17.00 -35.56
N GLU A 251 23.20 18.06 -35.61
CA GLU A 251 24.55 18.06 -36.21
C GLU A 251 25.62 17.57 -35.21
N MET A 252 25.23 17.23 -33.99
CA MET A 252 26.11 16.76 -32.95
C MET A 252 26.64 15.35 -33.25
N THR A 253 27.93 15.11 -32.99
CA THR A 253 28.48 13.76 -33.14
C THR A 253 27.90 12.80 -32.10
N VAL A 254 27.76 11.51 -32.46
CA VAL A 254 27.30 10.45 -31.55
C VAL A 254 28.09 10.42 -30.23
N ARG A 255 29.40 10.73 -30.27
CA ARG A 255 30.24 10.77 -29.08
C ARG A 255 29.83 11.89 -28.12
N GLN A 256 29.54 13.08 -28.65
CA GLN A 256 29.13 14.24 -27.85
C GLN A 256 27.73 14.02 -27.27
N SER A 257 26.78 13.55 -28.08
CA SER A 257 25.42 13.29 -27.60
C SER A 257 25.38 12.14 -26.57
N HIS A 258 26.22 11.11 -26.74
CA HIS A 258 26.39 10.07 -25.73
C HIS A 258 26.93 10.62 -24.40
N GLN A 259 27.85 11.58 -24.44
CA GLN A 259 28.36 12.22 -23.23
C GLN A 259 27.26 13.02 -22.52
N ILE A 260 26.45 13.79 -23.26
CA ILE A 260 25.30 14.51 -22.68
C ILE A 260 24.30 13.52 -22.08
N ALA A 261 24.03 12.39 -22.76
CA ALA A 261 23.18 11.33 -22.23
C ALA A 261 23.69 10.74 -20.91
N HIS A 262 24.99 10.53 -20.83
CA HIS A 262 25.64 10.09 -19.60
C HIS A 262 25.49 11.12 -18.48
N ASP A 263 25.69 12.40 -18.78
CA ASP A 263 25.59 13.48 -17.81
C ASP A 263 24.14 13.67 -17.31
N VAL A 264 23.13 13.52 -18.19
CA VAL A 264 21.71 13.47 -17.82
C VAL A 264 21.42 12.32 -16.89
N ARG A 265 21.86 11.10 -17.22
CA ARG A 265 21.68 9.93 -16.37
C ARG A 265 22.28 10.16 -14.99
N VAL A 266 23.53 10.60 -14.91
CA VAL A 266 24.24 10.83 -13.64
C VAL A 266 23.52 11.90 -12.82
N ARG A 267 23.16 13.05 -13.42
CA ARG A 267 22.48 14.14 -12.71
C ARG A 267 21.13 13.70 -12.15
N VAL A 268 20.29 13.05 -12.95
CA VAL A 268 18.95 12.61 -12.49
C VAL A 268 19.06 11.63 -11.33
N VAL A 269 19.96 10.64 -11.41
CA VAL A 269 20.16 9.65 -10.32
C VAL A 269 20.69 10.32 -9.04
N GLN A 270 21.51 11.36 -9.15
CA GLN A 270 22.06 12.07 -7.98
C GLN A 270 21.07 13.05 -7.34
N GLU A 271 20.28 13.76 -8.13
CA GLU A 271 19.35 14.79 -7.64
C GLU A 271 17.98 14.22 -7.25
N VAL A 272 17.54 13.13 -7.90
CA VAL A 272 16.22 12.53 -7.70
C VAL A 272 16.35 11.20 -6.97
N ALA A 273 16.41 11.26 -5.64
CA ALA A 273 16.76 10.12 -4.77
C ALA A 273 15.88 8.86 -4.90
N TRP A 274 14.70 8.95 -5.49
CA TRP A 274 13.78 7.82 -5.70
C TRP A 274 13.97 7.13 -7.06
N VAL A 275 14.83 7.65 -7.94
CA VAL A 275 15.20 7.06 -9.22
C VAL A 275 16.44 6.17 -9.03
N ALA A 276 16.33 4.89 -9.40
CA ALA A 276 17.43 3.94 -9.35
C ALA A 276 18.35 4.06 -10.56
N ASP A 277 17.76 4.18 -11.76
CA ASP A 277 18.50 4.33 -13.00
C ASP A 277 17.64 5.01 -14.08
N VAL A 278 18.32 5.57 -15.08
CA VAL A 278 17.72 6.25 -16.23
C VAL A 278 18.33 5.71 -17.51
N LEU A 279 17.50 5.18 -18.39
CA LEU A 279 17.84 4.93 -19.79
C LEU A 279 17.54 6.18 -20.59
N VAL A 280 18.56 6.76 -21.23
CA VAL A 280 18.41 7.99 -22.00
C VAL A 280 18.58 7.70 -23.49
N HIS A 281 17.51 7.90 -24.25
CA HIS A 281 17.50 7.88 -25.70
C HIS A 281 17.75 9.30 -26.23
N VAL A 282 18.59 9.41 -27.27
CA VAL A 282 18.93 10.69 -27.90
C VAL A 282 18.09 10.84 -29.15
N GLU A 283 17.35 11.93 -29.24
CA GLU A 283 16.58 12.33 -30.41
C GLU A 283 17.16 13.63 -30.99
N PRO A 284 17.10 13.84 -32.31
CA PRO A 284 17.40 15.13 -32.91
C PRO A 284 16.31 16.14 -32.53
N ALA A 285 16.70 17.33 -32.09
CA ALA A 285 15.73 18.40 -31.84
C ALA A 285 14.97 18.73 -33.15
N PRO A 286 13.64 18.95 -33.09
CA PRO A 286 12.88 19.32 -34.27
C PRO A 286 13.43 20.61 -34.88
N ALA A 287 13.54 20.65 -36.21
CA ALA A 287 13.83 21.89 -36.91
C ALA A 287 12.79 22.93 -36.50
N ARG A 288 13.21 24.18 -36.22
CA ARG A 288 12.27 25.29 -36.03
C ARG A 288 11.36 25.36 -37.27
N GLU A 289 10.14 24.83 -37.19
CA GLU A 289 9.14 25.10 -38.20
C GLU A 289 8.86 26.60 -38.16
N PRO A 290 9.01 27.33 -39.29
CA PRO A 290 8.54 28.70 -39.35
C PRO A 290 7.04 28.66 -39.08
N ALA A 291 6.58 29.47 -38.11
CA ALA A 291 5.21 29.53 -37.64
C ALA A 291 4.22 29.42 -38.82
N LEU A 292 3.57 28.25 -38.95
CA LEU A 292 2.52 28.06 -39.93
C LEU A 292 1.40 29.06 -39.59
N HIS A 293 1.14 29.97 -40.53
CA HIS A 293 -0.02 30.85 -40.51
C HIS A 293 -1.27 30.04 -40.13
N PRO A 294 -2.09 30.50 -39.16
CA PRO A 294 -3.32 29.80 -38.83
C PRO A 294 -4.20 29.75 -40.08
N LEU A 295 -4.52 28.54 -40.54
CA LEU A 295 -5.50 28.34 -41.59
C LEU A 295 -6.87 28.84 -41.06
N PRO A 296 -7.63 29.59 -41.88
CA PRO A 296 -8.92 30.13 -41.46
C PRO A 296 -9.90 28.99 -41.16
N ASN A 297 -10.50 29.03 -39.97
CA ASN A 297 -11.49 28.09 -39.47
C ASN A 297 -12.55 27.74 -40.53
N ARG A 298 -12.77 26.45 -40.74
CA ARG A 298 -14.03 25.89 -41.29
C ARG A 298 -14.61 24.93 -40.29
#